data_AF-A0A2V9UR28-F1
#
_entry.id   AF-A0A2V9UR28-F1
#
_cell.length_a   1.000
_cell.length_b   1.000
_cell.length_c   1.000
_cell.angle_alpha   90.00
_cell.angle_beta   90.00
_cell.angle_gamma   90.00
#
_symmetry.space_group_name_H-M   'P 1'
#
loop_
_entity.id
_entity.type
_entity.pdbx_description
1 polymer ?
#
loop_
_entity_poly.entity_id
_entity_poly.type
_entity_poly.pdbx_seq_one_letter_code
_entity_poly.pdbx_strand_id
1 'polypeptide(L)'
;MFLLCLPLLILSCATETTVTNLTPTRAKRTPNNLYLIEYEWRSNQQSLRPDSIQPYVMVGTDSYPMRRIARMKNRWEAYVPVPKDQNSLMYHIKVDYEYNDFGKRGKGSIKTEEYKLNIED
;
A
#
# COMPACT_ATOMS: atom_id res chain seq x y z
N MET A 1 22.14 45.55 22.45
CA MET A 1 21.00 44.82 23.04
C MET A 1 20.62 43.73 22.05
N PHE A 2 20.70 42.46 22.45
CA PHE A 2 20.59 41.27 21.58
C PHE A 2 19.25 41.23 20.81
N LEU A 3 19.31 41.15 19.48
CA LEU A 3 18.15 40.84 18.65
C LEU A 3 17.96 39.30 18.66
N LEU A 4 16.97 38.83 19.41
CA LEU A 4 16.52 37.44 19.36
C LEU A 4 15.91 37.15 17.98
N CYS A 5 16.67 36.53 17.09
CA CYS A 5 16.11 35.87 15.90
C CYS A 5 15.41 34.59 16.35
N LEU A 6 14.09 34.67 16.51
CA LEU A 6 13.19 33.54 16.69
C LEU A 6 13.24 32.68 15.42
N PRO A 7 13.67 31.40 15.45
CA PRO A 7 13.62 30.57 14.27
C PRO A 7 12.13 30.30 13.97
N LEU A 8 11.66 30.81 12.82
CA LEU A 8 10.38 30.41 12.25
C LEU A 8 10.46 28.90 11.99
N LEU A 9 9.87 28.10 12.89
CA LEU A 9 9.57 26.70 12.63
C LEU A 9 8.46 26.67 11.59
N ILE A 10 8.83 26.60 10.32
CA ILE A 10 7.90 26.31 9.24
C ILE A 10 7.55 24.83 9.39
N LEU A 11 6.53 24.52 10.20
CA LEU A 11 5.83 23.24 10.12
C LEU A 11 5.09 23.25 8.78
N SER A 12 5.74 22.84 7.70
CA SER A 12 4.99 22.38 6.53
C SER A 12 4.18 21.17 7.01
N CYS A 13 2.87 21.25 6.85
CA CYS A 13 2.03 20.07 7.02
C CYS A 13 2.41 19.13 5.87
N ALA A 14 3.40 18.26 6.11
CA ALA A 14 3.90 17.36 5.08
C ALA A 14 2.72 16.50 4.62
N THR A 15 2.48 16.49 3.32
CA THR A 15 1.54 15.53 2.72
C THR A 15 2.16 14.15 2.87
N GLU A 16 1.60 13.35 3.76
CA GLU A 16 2.02 12.00 4.06
C GLU A 16 1.01 11.03 3.47
N THR A 17 1.52 10.11 2.66
CA THR A 17 0.78 8.98 2.13
C THR A 17 1.54 7.71 2.48
N THR A 18 0.86 6.82 3.19
CA THR A 18 1.44 5.63 3.81
C THR A 18 0.70 4.39 3.35
N VAL A 19 1.47 3.37 2.98
CA VAL A 19 1.00 2.02 2.66
C VAL A 19 1.49 1.11 3.77
N THR A 20 0.58 0.57 4.57
CA THR A 20 0.90 -0.33 5.69
C THR A 20 0.50 -1.75 5.32
N ASN A 21 1.47 -2.66 5.28
CA ASN A 21 1.19 -4.07 5.11
C ASN A 21 0.50 -4.63 6.36
N LEU A 22 -0.66 -5.27 6.19
CA LEU A 22 -1.40 -5.93 7.26
C LEU A 22 -1.29 -7.46 7.21
N THR A 23 -0.67 -7.98 6.15
CA THR A 23 -0.47 -9.42 5.96
C THR A 23 0.47 -9.97 7.04
N PRO A 24 0.15 -11.10 7.67
CA PRO A 24 1.06 -11.75 8.61
C PRO A 24 2.36 -12.16 7.90
N THR A 25 3.45 -12.26 8.66
CA THR A 25 4.75 -12.71 8.11
C THR A 25 4.82 -14.23 7.92
N ARG A 26 3.82 -14.97 8.44
CA ARG A 26 3.70 -16.43 8.37
C ARG A 26 2.26 -16.82 8.12
N ALA A 27 2.03 -17.83 7.29
CA ALA A 27 0.72 -18.44 7.08
C ALA A 27 0.86 -19.97 6.97
N LYS A 28 -0.15 -20.69 7.45
CA LYS A 28 -0.24 -22.13 7.22
C LYS A 28 -0.55 -22.43 5.77
N ARG A 29 -0.05 -23.56 5.26
CA ARG A 29 -0.34 -24.02 3.90
C ARG A 29 -1.84 -24.27 3.74
N THR A 30 -2.44 -23.60 2.76
CA THR A 30 -3.87 -23.73 2.46
C THR A 30 -4.09 -24.83 1.42
N PRO A 31 -5.20 -25.59 1.47
CA PRO A 31 -5.46 -26.66 0.49
C PRO A 31 -5.52 -26.18 -0.97
N ASN A 32 -5.93 -24.92 -1.18
CA ASN A 32 -6.01 -24.27 -2.50
C ASN A 32 -4.74 -23.48 -2.88
N ASN A 33 -3.74 -23.41 -1.99
CA ASN A 33 -2.52 -22.62 -2.14
C ASN A 33 -2.77 -21.15 -2.49
N LEU A 34 -3.89 -20.59 -2.01
CA LEU A 34 -4.18 -19.17 -2.08
C LEU A 34 -3.89 -18.53 -0.73
N TYR A 35 -3.22 -17.37 -0.77
CA TYR A 35 -2.82 -16.62 0.41
C TYR A 35 -3.38 -15.21 0.32
N LEU A 36 -4.05 -14.79 1.39
CA LEU A 36 -4.64 -13.46 1.48
C LEU A 36 -3.55 -12.44 1.79
N ILE A 37 -3.41 -11.45 0.93
CA ILE A 37 -2.56 -10.29 1.13
C ILE A 37 -3.46 -9.10 1.43
N GLU A 38 -3.19 -8.41 2.53
CA GLU A 38 -3.96 -7.26 3.00
C GLU A 38 -3.06 -6.06 3.24
N TYR A 39 -3.57 -4.87 2.97
CA TYR A 39 -2.89 -3.64 3.32
C TYR A 39 -3.86 -2.51 3.67
N GLU A 40 -3.32 -1.50 4.34
CA GLU A 40 -4.00 -0.25 4.68
C GLU A 40 -3.38 0.96 3.97
N TRP A 41 -4.21 1.82 3.40
CA TRP A 41 -3.79 3.11 2.81
C TRP A 41 -4.16 4.24 3.76
N ARG A 42 -3.21 5.12 4.07
CA ARG A 42 -3.50 6.37 4.78
C ARG A 42 -2.93 7.52 3.99
N SER A 43 -3.70 8.58 3.83
CA SER A 43 -3.21 9.80 3.20
C SER A 43 -3.92 11.00 3.81
N ASN A 44 -3.16 12.04 4.12
CA ASN A 44 -3.70 13.36 4.47
C ASN A 44 -3.75 14.31 3.25
N GLN A 45 -3.42 13.82 2.05
CA GLN A 45 -3.41 14.60 0.82
C GLN A 45 -4.84 15.00 0.43
N GLN A 46 -5.20 16.27 0.65
CA GLN A 46 -6.55 16.79 0.35
C GLN A 46 -6.91 16.73 -1.14
N SER A 47 -5.92 16.77 -2.04
CA SER A 47 -6.15 16.70 -3.48
C SER A 47 -6.39 15.27 -3.99
N LEU A 48 -6.17 14.24 -3.16
CA LEU A 48 -6.36 12.84 -3.54
C LEU A 48 -7.79 12.58 -4.01
N ARG A 49 -7.95 11.75 -5.04
CA ARG A 49 -9.25 11.21 -5.48
C ARG A 49 -9.42 9.78 -4.95
N PRO A 50 -10.18 9.54 -3.87
CA PRO A 50 -10.17 8.23 -3.19
C PRO A 50 -10.73 7.07 -4.02
N ASP A 51 -11.59 7.39 -4.98
CA ASP A 51 -12.19 6.47 -5.95
C ASP A 51 -11.20 5.98 -7.02
N SER A 52 -10.12 6.72 -7.24
CA SER A 52 -9.06 6.38 -8.21
C SER A 52 -8.00 5.42 -7.68
N ILE A 53 -8.04 5.07 -6.39
CA ILE A 53 -7.04 4.21 -5.75
C ILE A 53 -7.13 2.80 -6.35
N GLN A 54 -6.07 2.39 -7.05
CA GLN A 54 -5.94 1.11 -7.72
C GLN A 54 -4.69 0.39 -7.20
N PRO A 55 -4.86 -0.53 -6.24
CA PRO A 55 -3.77 -1.30 -5.69
C PRO A 55 -3.57 -2.64 -6.37
N TYR A 56 -2.32 -3.08 -6.37
CA TYR A 56 -1.86 -4.36 -6.90
C TYR A 56 -0.87 -5.00 -5.93
N VAL A 57 -0.95 -6.32 -5.78
CA VAL A 57 0.15 -7.12 -5.25
C VAL A 57 1.05 -7.49 -6.42
N MET A 58 2.32 -7.15 -6.34
CA MET A 58 3.32 -7.46 -7.36
C MET A 58 4.17 -8.64 -6.89
N VAL A 59 4.23 -9.71 -7.67
CA VAL A 59 5.03 -10.92 -7.39
C VAL A 59 5.91 -11.18 -8.61
N GLY A 60 7.20 -10.83 -8.51
CA GLY A 60 8.07 -10.79 -9.68
C GLY A 60 7.50 -9.85 -10.76
N THR A 61 7.12 -10.39 -11.91
CA THR A 61 6.48 -9.66 -13.01
C THR A 61 4.95 -9.69 -12.98
N ASP A 62 4.37 -10.56 -12.15
CA ASP A 62 2.92 -10.73 -12.08
C ASP A 62 2.29 -9.66 -11.19
N SER A 63 1.08 -9.24 -11.55
CA SER A 63 0.31 -8.25 -10.80
C SER A 63 -1.09 -8.77 -10.50
N TYR A 64 -1.47 -8.74 -9.23
CA TYR A 64 -2.77 -9.20 -8.75
C TYR A 64 -3.57 -7.98 -8.26
N PRO A 65 -4.66 -7.58 -8.94
CA PRO A 65 -5.45 -6.44 -8.52
C PRO A 65 -6.12 -6.69 -7.18
N MET A 66 -6.05 -5.71 -6.29
CA MET A 66 -6.67 -5.81 -4.97
C MET A 66 -8.05 -5.18 -4.96
N ARG A 67 -8.96 -5.78 -4.20
CA ARG A 67 -10.30 -5.24 -3.97
C ARG A 67 -10.39 -4.57 -2.62
N ARG A 68 -11.20 -3.53 -2.52
CA ARG A 68 -11.50 -2.90 -1.23
C ARG A 68 -12.32 -3.85 -0.36
N ILE A 69 -11.95 -3.98 0.92
CA ILE A 69 -12.71 -4.78 1.88
C ILE A 69 -14.06 -4.08 2.14
N ALA A 70 -15.15 -4.85 2.10
CA ALA A 70 -16.50 -4.33 2.31
C ALA A 70 -16.60 -3.58 3.64
N ARG A 71 -17.21 -2.38 3.62
CA ARG A 71 -17.38 -1.47 4.77
C ARG A 71 -16.09 -0.84 5.31
N MET A 72 -14.92 -1.13 4.75
CA MET A 72 -13.65 -0.48 5.11
C MET A 72 -13.30 0.61 4.10
N LYS A 73 -12.93 1.81 4.60
CA LYS A 73 -12.57 2.97 3.76
C LYS A 73 -11.15 2.94 3.23
N ASN A 74 -10.30 2.12 3.83
CA ASN A 74 -8.86 2.21 3.65
C ASN A 74 -8.16 0.86 3.72
N ARG A 75 -8.88 -0.25 3.48
CA ARG A 75 -8.30 -1.59 3.46
C ARG A 75 -8.63 -2.31 2.18
N TRP A 76 -7.65 -3.05 1.67
CA TRP A 76 -7.76 -3.84 0.45
C TRP A 76 -7.16 -5.22 0.65
N GLU A 77 -7.65 -6.16 -0.15
CA GLU A 77 -7.26 -7.55 -0.11
C GLU A 77 -7.11 -8.13 -1.52
N ALA A 78 -6.22 -9.11 -1.68
CA ALA A 78 -6.14 -9.99 -2.84
C ALA A 78 -5.72 -11.39 -2.41
N TYR A 79 -6.23 -12.41 -3.10
CA TYR A 79 -5.69 -13.77 -3.00
C TYR A 79 -4.60 -13.94 -4.03
N VAL A 80 -3.42 -14.36 -3.58
CA VAL A 80 -2.27 -14.65 -4.42
C VAL A 80 -2.01 -16.16 -4.42
N PRO A 81 -1.92 -16.80 -5.60
CA PRO A 81 -1.53 -18.20 -5.69
C PRO A 81 -0.05 -18.37 -5.40
N VAL A 82 0.29 -19.38 -4.62
CA VAL A 82 1.68 -19.78 -4.39
C VAL A 82 1.84 -21.25 -4.78
N PRO A 83 2.79 -21.59 -5.65
CA PRO A 83 3.07 -22.98 -6.01
C PRO A 83 3.34 -23.87 -4.79
N LYS A 84 2.95 -25.14 -4.86
CA LYS A 84 3.06 -26.10 -3.74
C LYS A 84 4.50 -26.35 -3.28
N ASP A 85 5.44 -26.23 -4.21
CA ASP A 85 6.88 -26.37 -4.01
C ASP A 85 7.53 -25.13 -3.38
N GLN A 86 6.79 -24.02 -3.22
CA GLN A 86 7.27 -22.81 -2.59
C GLN A 86 6.84 -22.72 -1.12
N ASN A 87 7.79 -22.28 -0.28
CA ASN A 87 7.61 -22.06 1.16
C ASN A 87 7.62 -20.58 1.53
N SER A 88 7.64 -19.69 0.53
CA SER A 88 7.53 -18.26 0.77
C SER A 88 7.02 -17.53 -0.46
N LEU A 89 6.33 -16.42 -0.22
CA LEU A 89 5.88 -15.47 -1.23
C LEU A 89 6.58 -14.13 -0.97
N MET A 90 7.34 -13.66 -1.96
CA MET A 90 7.96 -12.33 -1.95
C MET A 90 7.13 -11.39 -2.82
N TYR A 91 6.78 -10.23 -2.29
CA TYR A 91 5.85 -9.33 -2.97
C TYR A 91 6.05 -7.85 -2.60
N HIS A 92 5.59 -6.97 -3.49
CA HIS A 92 5.39 -5.55 -3.20
C HIS A 92 3.91 -5.20 -3.26
N ILE A 93 3.52 -4.14 -2.57
CA ILE A 93 2.25 -3.46 -2.82
C ILE A 93 2.55 -2.24 -3.69
N LYS A 94 1.91 -2.16 -4.85
CA LYS A 94 1.91 -0.97 -5.71
C LYS A 94 0.53 -0.34 -5.68
N VAL A 95 0.46 0.97 -5.54
CA VAL A 95 -0.80 1.71 -5.56
C VAL A 95 -0.70 2.86 -6.55
N ASP A 96 -1.50 2.77 -7.61
CA ASP A 96 -1.70 3.88 -8.54
C ASP A 96 -2.92 4.70 -8.10
N TYR A 97 -2.86 6.02 -8.22
CA TYR A 97 -3.92 6.93 -7.80
C TYR A 97 -3.90 8.24 -8.58
N GLU A 98 -4.99 8.99 -8.52
CA GLU A 98 -5.12 10.34 -9.09
C GLU A 98 -5.26 11.40 -7.99
N TYR A 99 -4.87 12.62 -8.31
CA TYR A 99 -5.08 13.79 -7.47
C TYR A 99 -5.43 15.02 -8.30
N ASN A 100 -6.05 16.01 -7.68
CA ASN A 100 -6.35 17.31 -8.29
C ASN A 100 -5.09 18.19 -8.30
N ASP A 101 -4.72 18.68 -9.48
CA ASP A 101 -3.54 19.51 -9.69
C ASP A 101 -3.89 20.74 -10.55
N PHE A 102 -4.00 21.92 -9.92
CA PHE A 102 -4.32 23.21 -10.57
C PHE A 102 -5.28 23.12 -11.78
N GLY A 103 -6.45 22.51 -11.57
CA GLY A 103 -7.51 22.37 -12.58
C GLY A 103 -7.39 21.16 -13.52
N LYS A 104 -6.34 20.35 -13.38
CA LYS A 104 -6.11 19.10 -14.12
C LYS A 104 -6.06 17.90 -13.17
N ARG A 105 -6.08 16.70 -13.75
CA ARG A 105 -5.89 15.43 -13.02
C ARG A 105 -4.41 15.05 -13.10
N GLY A 106 -3.75 14.97 -11.94
CA GLY A 106 -2.43 14.37 -11.79
C GLY A 106 -2.52 12.87 -11.53
N LYS A 107 -1.44 12.15 -11.83
CA LYS A 107 -1.29 10.71 -11.52
C LYS A 107 -0.13 10.50 -10.56
N GLY A 108 -0.34 9.68 -9.54
CA GLY A 108 0.67 9.25 -8.58
C GLY A 108 0.80 7.73 -8.54
N SER A 109 1.96 7.26 -8.08
CA SER A 109 2.26 5.84 -7.88
C SER A 109 3.16 5.69 -6.68
N ILE A 110 2.83 4.77 -5.78
CA ILE A 110 3.68 4.35 -4.65
C ILE A 110 3.93 2.85 -4.77
N LYS A 111 5.16 2.44 -4.49
CA LYS A 111 5.54 1.02 -4.36
C LYS A 111 6.24 0.84 -3.02
N THR A 112 5.83 -0.17 -2.27
CA THR A 112 6.46 -0.50 -0.98
C THR A 112 7.84 -1.13 -1.18
N GLU A 113 8.58 -1.25 -0.09
CA GLU A 113 9.63 -2.26 0.03
C GLU A 113 9.07 -3.67 -0.22
N GLU A 114 9.98 -4.63 -0.40
CA GLU A 114 9.60 -6.02 -0.57
C GLU A 114 9.21 -6.64 0.77
N TYR A 115 8.07 -7.32 0.79
CA TYR A 115 7.61 -8.10 1.92
C TYR A 115 7.79 -9.59 1.63
N LYS A 116 7.94 -10.36 2.71
CA LYS A 116 8.02 -11.82 2.65
C LYS A 116 6.95 -12.45 3.56
N LEU A 117 6.09 -13.26 2.95
CA LEU A 117 5.20 -14.18 3.65
C LEU A 117 5.86 -15.57 3.65
N ASN A 118 6.10 -16.14 4.83
CA ASN A 118 6.57 -17.52 4.96
C ASN A 118 5.36 -18.46 5.01
N ILE A 119 5.46 -19.59 4.33
CA ILE A 119 4.43 -20.62 4.28
C ILE A 119 4.95 -21.82 5.06
N GLU A 120 4.23 -22.16 6.10
CA GLU A 120 4.55 -23.25 7.03
C GLU A 120 3.48 -24.34 6.90
N ASP A 121 3.85 -25.60 7.14
CA ASP A 121 2.92 -26.74 7.11
C ASP A 121 2.13 -26.88 8.43
#